data_AF-U5QBY1-F1
#
_entry.id   AF-U5QBY1-F1
#
_cell.length_a   1.000
_cell.length_b   1.000
_cell.length_c   1.000
_cell.angle_alpha   90.00
_cell.angle_beta   90.00
_cell.angle_gamma   90.00
#
_symmetry.space_group_name_H-M   'P 1'
#
loop_
_entity.id
_entity.type
_entity.pdbx_description
1 polymer ?
#
loop_
_entity_poly.entity_id
_entity_poly.type
_entity_poly.pdbx_seq_one_letter_code
_entity_poly.pdbx_strand_id
1 'polypeptide(L)'
;MLAEDWVKRFEERLSSNEAAQRAITLRSLTSEATGDPRLIPLIEKLLQDRSPCITSLPPIVGEVRWLAARALASERGTQGSNETVVLEQVAKPISTNALNRLEDEYDIDAPGGIEGLLLSFAQLQKMGKLPLEDIVIQPKTFIEMLRAEQEFRKARDQQTQ
;
A
#
# COMPACT_ATOMS: atom_id res chain seq x y z
N MET A 1 -23.40 -17.08 -10.74
CA MET A 1 -23.05 -16.08 -11.78
C MET A 1 -22.81 -14.69 -11.18
N LEU A 2 -22.18 -14.60 -9.99
CA LEU A 2 -21.78 -13.34 -9.34
C LEU A 2 -20.26 -13.28 -9.06
N ALA A 3 -19.57 -14.43 -9.16
CA ALA A 3 -18.15 -14.59 -8.79
C ALA A 3 -17.15 -14.11 -9.87
N GLU A 4 -17.58 -13.97 -11.13
CA GLU A 4 -16.72 -13.51 -12.23
C GLU A 4 -16.70 -11.99 -12.35
N ASP A 5 -17.83 -11.33 -12.08
CA ASP A 5 -17.95 -9.87 -12.21
C ASP A 5 -17.11 -9.12 -11.18
N TRP A 6 -16.93 -9.67 -9.97
CA TRP A 6 -16.20 -8.98 -8.92
C TRP A 6 -14.68 -9.04 -9.10
N VAL A 7 -14.10 -10.17 -9.55
CA VAL A 7 -12.65 -10.25 -9.83
C VAL A 7 -12.28 -9.35 -11.00
N LYS A 8 -13.13 -9.30 -12.02
CA LYS A 8 -12.94 -8.39 -13.16
C LYS A 8 -12.87 -6.93 -12.70
N ARG A 9 -13.71 -6.51 -11.75
CA ARG A 9 -13.61 -5.16 -11.15
C ARG A 9 -12.28 -4.91 -10.44
N PHE A 10 -11.72 -5.91 -9.75
CA PHE A 10 -10.39 -5.77 -9.18
C PHE A 10 -9.31 -5.68 -10.26
N GLU A 11 -9.38 -6.51 -11.30
CA GLU A 11 -8.46 -6.47 -12.42
C GLU A 11 -8.44 -5.10 -13.11
N GLU A 12 -9.62 -4.55 -13.42
CA GLU A 12 -9.75 -3.21 -14.01
C GLU A 12 -9.12 -2.13 -13.14
N ARG A 13 -9.32 -2.20 -11.81
CA ARG A 13 -8.79 -1.20 -10.88
C ARG A 13 -7.30 -1.35 -10.60
N LEU A 14 -6.80 -2.58 -10.48
CA LEU A 14 -5.38 -2.88 -10.30
C LEU A 14 -4.57 -2.59 -11.56
N SER A 15 -5.20 -2.67 -12.73
CA SER A 15 -4.59 -2.34 -14.03
C SER A 15 -4.84 -0.89 -14.47
N SER A 16 -5.50 -0.07 -13.65
CA SER A 16 -5.73 1.35 -13.96
C SER A 16 -4.41 2.08 -14.16
N ASN A 17 -4.37 3.04 -15.09
CA ASN A 17 -3.22 3.94 -15.27
C ASN A 17 -3.04 4.89 -14.08
N GLU A 18 -4.07 5.09 -13.27
CA GLU A 18 -4.03 5.99 -12.11
C GLU A 18 -3.50 5.27 -10.85
N ALA A 19 -2.36 5.74 -10.34
CA ALA A 19 -1.74 5.18 -9.14
C ALA A 19 -2.66 5.26 -7.91
N ALA A 20 -3.47 6.33 -7.80
CA ALA A 20 -4.44 6.48 -6.73
C ALA A 20 -5.48 5.35 -6.73
N GLN A 21 -5.98 4.97 -7.91
CA GLN A 21 -6.97 3.90 -8.05
C GLN A 21 -6.38 2.54 -7.66
N ARG A 22 -5.15 2.24 -8.10
CA ARG A 22 -4.42 1.04 -7.69
C ARG A 22 -4.21 1.02 -6.18
N ALA A 23 -3.74 2.12 -5.61
CA ALA A 23 -3.48 2.26 -4.18
C ALA A 23 -4.74 2.08 -3.32
N ILE A 24 -5.87 2.70 -3.69
CA ILE A 24 -7.16 2.49 -2.99
C ILE A 24 -7.52 0.99 -2.98
N THR A 25 -7.41 0.35 -4.13
CA THR A 25 -7.76 -1.06 -4.31
C THR A 25 -6.87 -1.97 -3.48
N LEU A 26 -5.55 -1.72 -3.46
CA LEU A 26 -4.60 -2.48 -2.65
C LEU A 26 -4.79 -2.27 -1.14
N ARG A 27 -5.17 -1.07 -0.68
CA ARG A 27 -5.52 -0.83 0.73
C ARG A 27 -6.77 -1.62 1.14
N SER A 28 -7.78 -1.67 0.26
CA SER A 28 -8.96 -2.50 0.46
C SER A 28 -8.57 -3.97 0.57
N LEU A 29 -7.80 -4.52 -0.38
CA LEU A 29 -7.34 -5.91 -0.35
C LEU A 29 -6.43 -6.23 0.86
N THR A 30 -5.68 -5.24 1.35
CA THR A 30 -4.89 -5.41 2.58
C THR A 30 -5.81 -5.64 3.78
N SER A 31 -6.88 -4.85 3.90
CA SER A 31 -7.78 -4.89 5.06
C SER A 31 -8.81 -6.02 4.96
N GLU A 32 -9.30 -6.27 3.75
CA GLU A 32 -10.37 -7.20 3.43
C GLU A 32 -9.90 -8.10 2.27
N ALA A 33 -8.93 -8.97 2.58
CA ALA A 33 -8.47 -9.97 1.63
C ALA A 33 -9.60 -10.91 1.24
N THR A 34 -9.61 -11.27 -0.04
CA THR A 34 -10.68 -12.06 -0.66
C THR A 34 -10.40 -13.56 -0.56
N GLY A 35 -9.12 -13.95 -0.49
CA GLY A 35 -8.68 -15.32 -0.60
C GLY A 35 -8.72 -15.88 -2.02
N ASP A 36 -8.96 -15.06 -3.05
CA ASP A 36 -9.09 -15.54 -4.42
C ASP A 36 -7.71 -15.64 -5.12
N PRO A 37 -7.28 -16.85 -5.53
CA PRO A 37 -5.97 -17.05 -6.14
C PRO A 37 -5.79 -16.29 -7.47
N ARG A 38 -6.89 -15.90 -8.14
CA ARG A 38 -6.83 -15.14 -9.40
C ARG A 38 -6.26 -13.73 -9.21
N LEU A 39 -6.31 -13.18 -8.00
CA LEU A 39 -5.75 -11.84 -7.71
C LEU A 39 -4.23 -11.86 -7.51
N ILE A 40 -3.64 -12.99 -7.11
CA ILE A 40 -2.21 -13.12 -6.83
C ILE A 40 -1.34 -12.59 -7.99
N PRO A 41 -1.47 -13.08 -9.24
CA PRO A 41 -0.63 -12.60 -10.35
C PRO A 41 -0.88 -11.13 -10.71
N LEU A 42 -2.06 -10.57 -10.39
CA LEU A 42 -2.36 -9.16 -10.62
C LEU A 42 -1.62 -8.28 -9.61
N ILE A 43 -1.59 -8.69 -8.34
CA ILE A 43 -0.90 -7.98 -7.26
C ILE A 43 0.62 -8.10 -7.42
N GLU A 44 1.13 -9.28 -7.79
CA GLU A 44 2.57 -9.51 -8.00
C GLU A 44 3.18 -8.59 -9.06
N LYS A 45 2.44 -8.31 -10.15
CA LYS A 45 2.87 -7.32 -11.17
C LYS A 45 3.12 -5.94 -10.57
N LEU A 46 2.35 -5.56 -9.55
CA LEU A 46 2.46 -4.24 -8.90
C LEU A 46 3.61 -4.16 -7.90
N LEU A 47 4.32 -5.26 -7.61
CA LEU A 47 5.55 -5.21 -6.79
C LEU A 47 6.68 -4.41 -7.47
N GLN A 48 6.59 -4.19 -8.78
CA GLN A 48 7.53 -3.35 -9.53
C GLN A 48 7.05 -1.90 -9.71
N ASP A 49 5.83 -1.58 -9.26
CA ASP A 49 5.24 -0.27 -9.46
C ASP A 49 5.74 0.75 -8.43
N ARG A 50 6.66 1.61 -8.88
CA ARG A 50 7.27 2.67 -8.07
C ARG A 50 6.46 3.97 -8.06
N SER A 51 5.25 3.99 -8.62
CA SER A 51 4.45 5.22 -8.66
C SER A 51 4.15 5.73 -7.24
N PRO A 52 4.33 7.03 -6.95
CA PRO A 52 3.95 7.62 -5.67
C PRO A 52 2.44 7.49 -5.42
N CYS A 53 2.07 7.21 -4.18
CA CYS A 53 0.67 7.13 -3.75
C CYS A 53 0.53 7.43 -2.26
N ILE A 54 -0.71 7.67 -1.82
CA ILE A 54 -1.04 7.76 -0.39
C ILE A 54 -1.23 6.35 0.18
N THR A 55 -0.49 5.99 1.21
CA THR A 55 -0.55 4.65 1.83
C THR A 55 -1.53 4.56 3.00
N SER A 56 -1.83 5.67 3.68
CA SER A 56 -2.76 5.72 4.80
C SER A 56 -3.31 7.13 5.06
N LEU A 57 -4.29 7.22 5.97
CA LEU A 57 -4.82 8.48 6.52
C LEU A 57 -4.56 8.53 8.04
N PRO A 58 -4.06 9.66 8.62
CA PRO A 58 -3.59 10.89 7.95
C PRO A 58 -2.54 10.63 6.86
N PRO A 59 -2.37 11.53 5.87
CA PRO A 59 -1.56 11.24 4.68
C PRO A 59 -0.14 10.78 5.01
N ILE A 60 0.16 9.56 4.60
CA ILE A 60 1.51 9.02 4.49
C ILE A 60 1.74 8.71 3.00
N VAL A 61 2.87 9.15 2.46
CA VAL A 61 3.21 8.98 1.05
C VAL A 61 4.23 7.86 0.90
N GLY A 62 4.00 6.98 -0.06
CA GLY A 62 4.88 5.86 -0.38
C GLY A 62 4.72 5.43 -1.84
N GLU A 63 5.20 4.24 -2.17
CA GLU A 63 5.08 3.66 -3.52
C GLU A 63 3.92 2.65 -3.60
N VAL A 64 3.34 2.45 -4.78
CA VAL A 64 2.31 1.42 -5.01
C VAL A 64 2.82 0.01 -4.63
N ARG A 65 4.09 -0.32 -4.94
CA ARG A 65 4.71 -1.60 -4.57
C ARG A 65 4.73 -1.89 -3.06
N TRP A 66 4.74 -0.85 -2.21
CA TRP A 66 4.61 -1.02 -0.77
C TRP A 66 3.24 -1.59 -0.40
N LEU A 67 2.18 -1.04 -0.98
CA LEU A 67 0.81 -1.52 -0.79
C LEU A 67 0.60 -2.89 -1.45
N ALA A 68 1.24 -3.14 -2.59
CA ALA A 68 1.16 -4.43 -3.28
C ALA A 68 1.75 -5.55 -2.41
N ALA A 69 2.90 -5.33 -1.77
CA ALA A 69 3.50 -6.31 -0.87
C ALA A 69 2.56 -6.67 0.30
N ARG A 70 1.92 -5.67 0.90
CA ARG A 70 0.96 -5.87 2.00
C ARG A 70 -0.31 -6.59 1.54
N ALA A 71 -0.88 -6.20 0.40
CA ALA A 71 -2.06 -6.86 -0.16
C ALA A 71 -1.75 -8.32 -0.52
N LEU A 72 -0.60 -8.59 -1.11
CA LEU A 72 -0.15 -9.94 -1.46
C LEU A 72 -0.01 -10.81 -0.21
N ALA A 73 0.61 -10.30 0.84
CA ALA A 73 0.73 -11.01 2.10
C ALA A 73 -0.64 -11.29 2.75
N SER A 74 -1.59 -10.35 2.66
CA SER A 74 -2.95 -10.53 3.18
C SER A 74 -3.71 -11.63 2.42
N GLU A 75 -3.64 -11.62 1.08
CA GLU A 75 -4.24 -12.64 0.22
C GLU A 75 -3.62 -14.02 0.44
N ARG A 76 -2.28 -14.12 0.44
CA ARG A 76 -1.55 -15.36 0.72
C ARG A 76 -1.89 -15.90 2.12
N GLY A 77 -1.91 -15.04 3.13
CA GLY A 77 -2.25 -15.43 4.50
C GLY A 77 -3.68 -15.94 4.62
N THR A 78 -4.64 -15.32 3.91
CA THR A 78 -6.03 -15.77 3.86
C THR A 78 -6.19 -17.11 3.15
N GLN A 79 -5.36 -17.38 2.13
CA GLN A 79 -5.30 -18.67 1.44
C GLN A 79 -4.53 -19.75 2.23
N GLY A 80 -3.95 -19.42 3.38
CA GLY A 80 -3.13 -20.33 4.18
C GLY A 80 -1.72 -20.58 3.61
N SER A 81 -1.28 -19.76 2.66
CA SER A 81 0.08 -19.81 2.12
C SER A 81 1.08 -19.20 3.12
N ASN A 82 2.23 -19.85 3.25
CA ASN A 82 3.36 -19.38 4.07
C ASN A 82 4.46 -18.70 3.23
N GLU A 83 4.21 -18.49 1.93
CA GLU A 83 5.22 -17.92 1.04
C GLU A 83 5.48 -16.44 1.38
N THR A 84 6.64 -16.19 1.96
CA THR A 84 7.08 -14.86 2.38
C THR A 84 7.08 -13.87 1.23
N VAL A 85 6.58 -12.66 1.47
CA VAL A 85 6.70 -11.55 0.52
C VAL A 85 7.95 -10.75 0.87
N VAL A 86 8.89 -10.64 -0.06
CA VAL A 86 10.15 -9.90 0.09
C VAL A 86 10.21 -8.79 -0.94
N LEU A 87 10.56 -7.58 -0.51
CA LEU A 87 10.72 -6.42 -1.38
C LEU A 87 11.93 -5.60 -0.92
N GLU A 88 13.00 -5.61 -1.70
CA GLU A 88 14.26 -4.95 -1.35
C GLU A 88 14.30 -3.50 -1.82
N GLN A 89 14.97 -2.64 -1.06
CA GLN A 89 15.27 -1.24 -1.43
C GLN A 89 14.03 -0.46 -1.84
N VAL A 90 12.94 -0.58 -1.06
CA VAL A 90 11.71 0.17 -1.30
C VAL A 90 11.77 1.51 -0.61
N ALA A 91 11.15 2.53 -1.20
CA ALA A 91 10.98 3.79 -0.49
C ALA A 91 10.05 3.59 0.71
N LYS A 92 10.58 3.87 1.90
CA LYS A 92 9.83 3.84 3.15
C LYS A 92 8.70 4.86 3.10
N PRO A 93 7.46 4.52 3.49
CA PRO A 93 6.38 5.48 3.58
C PRO A 93 6.72 6.57 4.59
N ILE A 94 6.54 7.82 4.19
CA ILE A 94 6.88 9.01 4.98
C ILE A 94 5.63 9.85 5.25
N SER A 95 5.55 10.36 6.47
CA SER A 95 4.49 11.30 6.84
C SER A 95 4.68 12.64 6.12
N THR A 96 3.61 13.42 5.99
CA THR A 96 3.69 14.81 5.48
C THR A 96 4.78 15.61 6.18
N ASN A 97 4.87 15.54 7.52
CA ASN A 97 5.89 16.30 8.26
C ASN A 97 7.32 15.86 7.95
N ALA A 98 7.54 14.57 7.69
CA ALA A 98 8.87 14.07 7.31
C ALA A 98 9.20 14.45 5.86
N LEU A 99 8.21 14.41 4.97
CA LEU A 99 8.36 14.83 3.58
C LEU A 99 8.72 16.32 3.48
N ASN A 100 8.01 17.20 4.19
CA ASN A 100 8.31 18.64 4.18
C ASN A 100 9.74 18.95 4.64
N ARG A 101 10.27 18.20 5.61
CA ARG A 101 11.68 18.38 6.03
C ARG A 101 12.67 17.98 4.94
N LEU A 102 12.35 16.95 4.16
CA LEU A 102 13.17 16.56 3.00
C LEU A 102 13.05 17.59 1.88
N GLU A 103 11.87 18.19 1.69
CA GLU A 103 11.70 19.30 0.75
C GLU A 103 12.61 20.48 1.13
N ASP A 104 12.60 20.88 2.40
CA ASP A 104 13.47 21.94 2.93
C ASP A 104 14.98 21.59 2.78
N GLU A 105 15.35 20.33 3.05
CA GLU A 105 16.74 19.87 2.97
C GLU A 105 17.29 19.88 1.54
N TYR A 106 16.44 19.60 0.55
CA TYR A 106 16.82 19.45 -0.86
C TYR A 106 16.34 20.60 -1.75
N ASP A 107 15.84 21.70 -1.15
CA ASP A 107 15.37 22.91 -1.83
C ASP A 107 14.30 22.60 -2.91
N ILE A 108 13.32 21.79 -2.54
CA ILE A 108 12.21 21.40 -3.41
C ILE A 108 11.02 22.33 -3.18
N ASP A 109 10.68 23.10 -4.21
CA ASP A 109 9.45 23.89 -4.24
C ASP A 109 8.32 23.06 -4.87
N ALA A 110 7.37 22.64 -4.03
CA ALA A 110 6.21 21.87 -4.43
C ALA A 110 4.92 22.58 -4.02
N PRO A 111 3.84 22.46 -4.82
CA PRO A 111 2.56 23.03 -4.45
C PRO A 111 2.02 22.38 -3.16
N GLY A 112 1.09 23.05 -2.47
CA GLY A 112 0.40 22.44 -1.34
C GLY A 112 -0.57 21.32 -1.75
N GLY A 113 -1.08 20.58 -0.76
CA GLY A 113 -2.10 19.54 -0.97
C GLY A 113 -1.56 18.20 -1.47
N ILE A 114 -2.46 17.24 -1.74
CA ILE A 114 -2.08 15.85 -2.06
C ILE A 114 -1.22 15.76 -3.33
N GLU A 115 -1.55 16.53 -4.37
CA GLU A 115 -0.77 16.57 -5.60
C GLU A 115 0.67 17.00 -5.35
N GLY A 116 0.85 18.05 -4.54
CA GLY A 116 2.14 18.49 -4.04
C GLY A 116 2.95 17.40 -3.39
N LEU A 117 2.37 16.72 -2.40
CA LEU A 117 3.04 15.64 -1.68
C LEU A 117 3.49 14.51 -2.62
N LEU A 118 2.67 14.15 -3.62
CA LEU A 118 3.01 13.13 -4.61
C LEU A 118 4.14 13.59 -5.54
N LEU A 119 4.14 14.86 -5.95
CA LEU A 119 5.18 15.45 -6.78
C LEU A 119 6.53 15.51 -6.05
N SER A 120 6.54 15.99 -4.80
CA SER A 120 7.76 16.05 -3.98
C SER A 120 8.35 14.67 -3.74
N PHE A 121 7.50 13.70 -3.40
CA PHE A 121 7.94 12.31 -3.23
C PHE A 121 8.54 11.78 -4.53
N ALA A 122 7.92 12.04 -5.68
CA ALA A 122 8.45 11.63 -6.99
C ALA A 122 9.82 12.26 -7.29
N GLN A 123 10.02 13.54 -6.93
CA GLN A 123 11.29 14.22 -7.13
C GLN A 123 12.38 13.63 -6.22
N LEU A 124 12.11 13.51 -4.92
CA LEU A 124 13.05 12.89 -3.96
C LEU A 124 13.40 11.45 -4.35
N GLN A 125 12.42 10.69 -4.86
CA GLN A 125 12.63 9.34 -5.38
C GLN A 125 13.62 9.34 -6.56
N LYS A 126 13.42 10.23 -7.55
CA LYS A 126 14.32 10.38 -8.70
C LYS A 126 15.73 10.81 -8.30
N MET A 127 15.85 11.61 -7.25
CA MET A 127 17.12 12.07 -6.70
C MET A 127 17.81 11.01 -5.81
N GLY A 128 17.16 9.89 -5.52
CA GLY A 128 17.68 8.88 -4.60
C GLY A 128 17.82 9.36 -3.15
N LYS A 129 16.96 10.31 -2.73
CA LYS A 129 16.98 10.94 -1.41
C LYS A 129 15.93 10.42 -0.44
N LEU A 130 15.06 9.53 -0.90
CA LEU A 130 14.11 8.86 -0.02
C LEU A 130 14.82 7.81 0.84
N PRO A 131 14.44 7.66 2.11
CA PRO A 131 14.88 6.54 2.92
C PRO A 131 14.41 5.23 2.28
N LEU A 132 15.33 4.27 2.16
CA LEU A 132 15.05 2.94 1.62
C LEU A 132 15.04 1.91 2.75
N GLU A 133 14.19 0.90 2.63
CA GLU A 133 14.21 -0.28 3.50
C GLU A 133 13.87 -1.56 2.73
N ASP A 134 14.27 -2.70 3.29
CA ASP A 134 13.84 -4.00 2.81
C ASP A 134 12.60 -4.43 3.60
N ILE A 135 11.54 -4.82 2.91
CA ILE A 135 10.34 -5.38 3.53
C ILE A 135 10.41 -6.90 3.47
N VAL A 136 10.16 -7.55 4.61
CA VAL A 136 9.90 -8.99 4.68
C VAL A 136 8.59 -9.21 5.43
N ILE A 137 7.56 -9.72 4.75
CA ILE A 137 6.24 -9.96 5.34
C ILE A 137 5.95 -11.46 5.38
N GLN A 138 5.76 -11.99 6.58
CA GLN A 138 5.25 -13.35 6.80
C GLN A 138 3.71 -13.35 6.68
N PRO A 139 3.10 -13.97 5.67
CA PRO A 139 1.67 -13.84 5.40
C PRO A 139 0.78 -14.25 6.57
N LYS A 140 1.10 -15.36 7.23
CA LYS A 140 0.32 -15.88 8.36
C LYS A 140 0.32 -14.92 9.54
N THR A 141 1.49 -14.47 9.97
CA THR A 141 1.62 -13.49 11.06
C THR A 141 0.95 -12.16 10.69
N PHE A 142 1.07 -11.74 9.44
CA PHE A 142 0.50 -10.49 8.96
C PHE A 142 -1.03 -10.49 9.02
N ILE A 143 -1.70 -11.56 8.56
CA ILE A 143 -3.16 -11.63 8.60
C ILE A 143 -3.70 -11.76 10.04
N GLU A 144 -2.98 -12.46 10.92
CA GLU A 144 -3.31 -12.55 12.35
C GLU A 144 -3.24 -11.17 13.03
N MET A 145 -2.16 -10.41 12.75
CA MET A 145 -2.01 -9.03 13.22
C MET A 145 -3.13 -8.11 12.73
N LEU A 146 -3.47 -8.17 11.43
CA LEU A 146 -4.54 -7.34 10.87
C LEU A 146 -5.91 -7.64 11.50
N ARG A 147 -6.22 -8.91 11.77
CA ARG A 147 -7.46 -9.30 12.46
C ARG A 147 -7.50 -8.74 13.88
N ALA A 148 -6.41 -8.85 14.63
CA ALA A 148 -6.31 -8.28 15.97
C ALA A 148 -6.50 -6.75 15.98
N GLU A 149 -5.91 -6.04 15.01
CA GLU A 149 -6.12 -4.59 14.85
C GLU A 149 -7.58 -4.24 14.57
N GLN A 150 -8.26 -5.02 13.74
CA GLN A 150 -9.68 -4.79 13.43
C GLN A 150 -10.58 -5.03 14.63
N GLU A 151 -10.32 -6.08 15.41
CA GLU A 151 -11.04 -6.38 16.66
C GLU A 151 -10.87 -5.25 17.67
N PHE A 152 -9.64 -4.75 17.84
CA PHE A 152 -9.36 -3.63 18.73
C PHE A 152 -10.10 -2.34 18.31
N ARG A 153 -10.11 -2.02 17.01
CA ARG A 153 -10.85 -0.85 16.49
C ARG A 153 -12.35 -0.98 16.76
N LYS A 154 -12.94 -2.15 16.48
CA LYS A 154 -14.36 -2.41 16.75
C LYS A 154 -14.70 -2.24 18.23
N ALA A 155 -13.87 -2.75 19.13
CA ALA A 155 -14.07 -2.63 20.58
C ALA A 155 -14.01 -1.17 21.05
N ARG A 156 -13.07 -0.39 20.53
CA ARG A 156 -12.94 1.05 20.87
C ARG A 156 -14.15 1.85 20.40
N ASP A 157 -14.63 1.59 19.19
CA ASP A 157 -15.75 2.35 18.62
C ASP A 157 -17.07 2.04 19.36
N GLN A 158 -17.22 0.81 19.91
CA GLN A 158 -18.36 0.43 20.75
C GLN A 158 -18.34 1.05 22.16
N GLN A 159 -17.17 1.40 22.70
CA GLN A 159 -17.03 2.07 24.00
C GLN A 159 -17.28 3.59 23.93
N THR A 160 -17.35 4.14 22.72
CA THR A 160 -17.54 5.58 22.46
C THR A 160 -19.00 5.91 22.10
N GLN A 161 -19.89 4.90 22.10
CA GLN A 161 -21.34 5.02 21.89
C GLN A 161 -22.10 4.86 23.21
#